data_AF-A0A7X5VQF4-F1
#
_entry.id   AF-A0A7X5VQF4-F1
#
_cell.length_a   1.000
_cell.length_b   1.000
_cell.length_c   1.000
_cell.angle_alpha   90.00
_cell.angle_beta   90.00
_cell.angle_gamma   90.00
#
_symmetry.space_group_name_H-M   'P 1'
#
loop_
_entity.id
_entity.type
_entity.pdbx_description
1 polymer ?
#
loop_
_entity_poly.entity_id
_entity_poly.type
_entity_poly.pdbx_seq_one_letter_code
_entity_poly.pdbx_strand_id
1 'polypeptide(L)' 'ARVTASVGSASLVREIRREASYAGSVLPRAHFGLGTAGTIDRLEVRWPSGATSTMVEIEANRLLVIDEPD' A
#
# COMPACT_ATOMS: atom_id res chain seq x y z
N ALA A 1 -6.37 -4.45 -5.41
CA ALA A 1 -5.97 -4.54 -3.99
C ALA A 1 -6.28 -3.20 -3.30
N ARG A 2 -6.63 -3.22 -2.02
CA ARG A 2 -6.80 -2.00 -1.21
C ARG A 2 -5.67 -1.94 -0.19
N VAL A 3 -4.95 -0.83 -0.17
CA VAL A 3 -3.83 -0.60 0.74
C VAL A 3 -4.21 0.50 1.72
N THR A 4 -4.08 0.23 3.01
CA THR A 4 -4.38 1.16 4.10
C THR A 4 -3.11 1.37 4.93
N ALA A 5 -2.67 2.62 5.08
CA ALA A 5 -1.56 3.01 5.93
C ALA A 5 -2.07 3.82 7.12
N SER A 6 -1.71 3.42 8.34
CA SER A 6 -1.99 4.15 9.57
C SER A 6 -0.72 4.85 10.06
N VAL A 7 -0.84 6.15 10.35
CA VAL A 7 0.27 7.04 10.71
C VAL A 7 -0.20 7.96 11.84
N GLY A 8 0.14 7.63 13.08
CA GLY A 8 -0.43 8.25 14.27
C GLY A 8 -1.95 8.13 14.28
N SER A 9 -2.64 9.28 14.32
CA SER A 9 -4.10 9.34 14.26
C SER A 9 -4.65 9.36 12.82
N ALA A 10 -3.80 9.45 11.80
CA ALA A 10 -4.22 9.52 10.40
C ALA A 10 -4.30 8.13 9.77
N SER A 11 -5.27 7.94 8.88
CA SER A 11 -5.39 6.75 8.03
C SER A 11 -5.48 7.16 6.57
N LEU A 12 -4.60 6.59 5.74
CA LEU A 12 -4.49 6.87 4.31
C LEU A 12 -4.85 5.61 3.53
N VAL A 13 -5.73 5.73 2.55
CA VAL A 13 -6.17 4.60 1.72
C VAL A 13 -5.79 4.82 0.26
N ARG A 14 -5.31 3.77 -0.39
CA ARG A 14 -5.08 3.69 -1.83
C ARG A 14 -5.68 2.42 -2.39
N GLU A 15 -6.47 2.54 -3.44
CA GLU A 15 -6.92 1.39 -4.22
C GLU A 15 -6.03 1.22 -5.44
N ILE A 16 -5.45 0.04 -5.59
CA ILE A 16 -4.70 -0.36 -6.77
C ILE A 16 -5.63 -1.20 -7.64
N ARG A 17 -6.00 -0.65 -8.79
CA ARG A 17 -6.73 -1.35 -9.85
C ARG A 17 -5.74 -1.74 -10.94
N ARG A 18 -5.73 -3.02 -11.33
CA ARG A 18 -5.02 -3.46 -12.53
C ARG A 18 -5.89 -3.05 -13.72
N GLU A 19 -5.66 -1.84 -14.23
CA GLU A 19 -6.27 -1.40 -15.48
C GLU A 19 -5.23 -1.52 -16.60
N ALA A 20 -5.58 -2.30 -17.62
CA ALA A 20 -4.87 -2.29 -18.89
C ALA A 20 -5.48 -1.17 -19.72
N SER A 21 -4.79 -0.03 -19.83
CA SER A 21 -5.19 1.00 -20.77
C SER A 21 -4.74 0.60 -22.17
N TYR A 22 -5.45 1.09 -23.20
CA TYR A 22 -5.24 0.75 -24.62
C TYR A 22 -3.78 0.88 -25.12
N ALA A 23 -2.91 1.60 -24.40
CA ALA A 23 -1.49 1.77 -24.73
C ALA A 23 -0.51 1.52 -23.55
N GLY A 24 -0.95 0.91 -22.44
CA GLY A 24 -0.03 0.64 -21.32
C GLY A 24 -0.65 -0.05 -20.11
N SER A 25 0.15 -0.91 -19.47
CA SER A 25 -0.17 -1.52 -18.18
C SER A 25 0.19 -0.55 -17.05
N VAL A 26 -0.76 -0.24 -16.17
CA VAL A 26 -0.45 0.49 -14.93
C VAL A 26 0.23 -0.47 -13.97
N LEU A 27 1.50 -0.22 -13.65
CA LEU A 27 2.19 -0.99 -12.61
C LEU A 27 1.46 -0.81 -11.27
N PRO A 28 1.19 -1.90 -10.53
CA PRO A 28 0.45 -1.85 -9.28
C PRO A 28 1.30 -1.21 -8.16
N ARG A 29 1.29 0.12 -8.06
CA ARG A 29 2.05 0.86 -7.04
C ARG A 29 1.16 1.79 -6.24
N ALA A 30 1.20 1.67 -4.91
CA ALA A 30 0.63 2.64 -3.99
C ALA A 30 1.71 3.60 -3.49
N HIS A 31 1.43 4.90 -3.50
CA HIS A 31 2.31 5.92 -2.94
C HIS A 31 1.56 6.71 -1.87
N PHE A 32 2.20 6.86 -0.71
CA PHE A 32 1.68 7.56 0.46
C PHE A 32 2.59 8.73 0.79
N GLY A 33 2.05 9.95 0.79
CA GLY A 33 2.73 11.12 1.33
C GLY A 33 2.51 11.16 2.85
N LEU A 34 3.56 10.97 3.63
CA LEU A 34 3.48 10.88 5.09
C LEU A 34 3.68 12.24 5.81
N GLY A 35 3.92 13.31 5.06
CA GLY A 35 4.24 14.63 5.63
C GLY A 35 5.55 14.59 6.42
N THR A 36 5.50 14.97 7.70
CA THR A 36 6.65 14.93 8.61
C THR A 36 6.79 13.61 9.38
N ALA A 37 5.87 12.66 9.18
CA ALA A 37 5.93 11.37 9.88
C ALA A 37 7.08 10.50 9.34
N GLY A 38 7.93 10.02 10.25
CA GLY A 38 9.09 9.19 9.92
C GLY A 38 8.78 7.69 9.79
N THR A 39 7.58 7.26 10.17
CA THR A 39 7.20 5.85 10.25
C THR A 39 5.71 5.68 9.91
N ILE A 40 5.36 4.56 9.29
CA ILE A 40 3.97 4.05 9.20
C ILE A 40 3.81 3.01 10.31
N ASP A 41 2.86 3.23 11.22
CA ASP A 41 2.62 2.33 12.36
C ASP A 41 2.11 0.97 11.89
N ARG A 42 1.21 1.00 10.89
CA ARG A 42 0.62 -0.20 10.30
C ARG A 42 0.31 0.02 8.82
N LEU A 43 0.74 -0.92 7.98
CA LEU A 43 0.33 -1.04 6.58
C LEU A 43 -0.44 -2.33 6.37
N GLU A 44 -1.63 -2.23 5.82
CA GLU A 44 -2.48 -3.37 5.50
C GLU A 44 -2.75 -3.40 3.99
N VAL A 45 -2.51 -4.55 3.37
CA VAL A 45 -2.84 -4.82 1.97
C VAL A 45 -3.91 -5.88 1.93
N ARG A 46 -5.12 -5.50 1.51
CA ARG A 46 -6.21 -6.42 1.18
C ARG A 46 -6.13 -6.78 -0.29
N TRP A 47 -5.81 -8.03 -0.58
CA TRP A 47 -5.63 -8.55 -1.93
C TRP A 47 -6.97 -8.87 -2.61
N PRO A 48 -7.01 -8.93 -3.95
CA PRO A 48 -8.23 -9.30 -4.68
C PRO A 48 -8.73 -10.72 -4.36
N SER A 49 -7.85 -11.66 -4.02
CA SER A 49 -8.22 -13.00 -3.56
C SER A 49 -8.99 -13.00 -2.24
N GLY A 50 -8.91 -11.90 -1.47
CA GLY A 50 -9.40 -11.82 -0.10
C GLY A 50 -8.30 -12.01 0.96
N ALA A 51 -7.11 -12.47 0.57
CA ALA A 51 -5.96 -12.52 1.46
C ALA A 51 -5.60 -11.13 2.00
N THR A 52 -4.95 -11.08 3.16
CA THR A 52 -4.52 -9.82 3.78
C THR A 52 -3.08 -9.92 4.26
N SER A 53 -2.22 -9.01 3.80
CA SER A 53 -0.87 -8.82 4.32
C SER A 53 -0.84 -7.64 5.28
N THR A 54 -0.12 -7.78 6.38
CA THR A 54 0.05 -6.74 7.39
C THR A 54 1.52 -6.55 7.69
N MET A 55 1.95 -5.29 7.75
CA MET A 55 3.29 -4.88 8.18
C MET A 55 3.13 -3.76 9.21
N VAL A 56 4.08 -3.66 10.13
CA VAL A 56 4.08 -2.65 11.22
C VAL A 56 5.43 -1.97 11.32
N GLU A 57 5.45 -0.78 11.93
CA GLU A 57 6.68 -0.02 12.23
C GLU A 57 7.60 0.16 11.01
N ILE A 58 7.02 0.61 9.90
CA ILE A 58 7.73 0.74 8.63
C ILE A 58 8.33 2.13 8.52
N GLU A 59 9.64 2.23 8.35
CA GLU A 59 10.30 3.51 8.10
C GLU A 59 9.78 4.19 6.82
N ALA A 60 9.63 5.51 6.90
CA ALA A 60 9.31 6.36 5.76
C ALA A 60 10.42 6.32 4.69
N ASN A 61 10.11 6.82 3.49
CA ASN A 61 11.05 6.91 2.36
C ASN A 61 11.63 5.56 1.90
N ARG A 62 10.85 4.48 2.02
CA ARG A 62 11.20 3.15 1.54
C ARG A 62 10.33 2.73 0.36
N LEU A 63 10.91 1.95 -0.55
CA LEU A 63 10.15 1.17 -1.53
C LEU A 63 10.02 -0.25 -0.98
N LEU A 64 8.79 -0.71 -0.82
CA LEU A 64 8.48 -2.05 -0.36
C LEU A 64 7.87 -2.85 -1.50
N VAL A 65 8.38 -4.06 -1.69
CA VAL A 65 7.77 -5.07 -2.53
C VAL A 65 7.03 -6.02 -1.59
N ILE A 66 5.74 -6.20 -1.83
CA ILE A 66 4.89 -7.06 -1.02
C ILE A 66 4.23 -8.01 -2.00
N ASP A 67 4.47 -9.29 -1.82
CA ASP A 67 3.83 -10.32 -2.60
C ASP A 67 2.51 -10.75 -1.95
N GLU A 68 1.55 -11.11 -2.79
CA GLU A 68 0.32 -11.74 -2.33
C GLU A 68 0.68 -13.12 -1.76
N PRO A 69 0.23 -13.46 -0.54
CA PRO A 69 0.49 -14.78 0.04
C PRO A 69 -0.25 -15.86 -0.75
N ASP A 70 0.35 -17.06 -0.82
CA ASP A 70 -0.19 -18.25 -1.50
C ASP A 70 -1.53 -18.75 -0.92
#